data_AF-A0A1G1M7Z5-F1
#
_entry.id   AF-A0A1G1M7Z5-F1
#
_cell.length_a   1.000
_cell.length_b   1.000
_cell.length_c   1.000
_cell.angle_alpha   90.00
_cell.angle_beta   90.00
_cell.angle_gamma   90.00
#
_symmetry.space_group_name_H-M   'P 1'
#
loop_
_entity.id
_entity.type
_entity.pdbx_description
1 polymer ?
#
loop_
_entity_poly.entity_id
_entity_poly.type
_entity_poly.pdbx_seq_one_letter_code
_entity_poly.pdbx_strand_id
1 'polypeptide(L)' 'MTLYEKLFDLKYRKGIPTHELAHRFPKHIDRVNEVALLDIPENTLKELFHEKRILARLKSLKKQLQRVA' A
#
# COMPACT_ATOMS: atom_id res chain seq x y z
N MET A 1 8.74 6.70 -12.67
CA MET A 1 8.52 5.84 -11.50
C MET A 1 7.97 6.68 -10.36
N THR A 2 6.73 6.45 -9.94
CA THR A 2 6.07 7.17 -8.84
C THR A 2 6.54 6.64 -7.48
N LEU A 3 6.28 7.39 -6.41
CA LEU A 3 6.62 6.93 -5.05
C LEU A 3 5.89 5.62 -4.69
N TYR A 4 4.64 5.44 -5.14
CA TYR A 4 3.90 4.20 -4.89
C TYR A 4 4.52 3.00 -5.60
N GLU A 5 4.92 3.15 -6.86
CA GLU A 5 5.62 2.08 -7.60
C GLU A 5 6.94 1.71 -6.91
N LYS A 6 7.66 2.70 -6.40
CA LYS A 6 8.89 2.47 -5.63
C LYS A 6 8.63 1.72 -4.33
N LEU A 7 7.63 2.14 -3.54
CA LEU A 7 7.27 1.46 -2.30
C LEU A 7 6.76 0.04 -2.56
N PHE A 8 5.97 -0.15 -3.62
CA PHE A 8 5.48 -1.45 -4.06
C PHE A 8 6.63 -2.38 -4.45
N ASP A 9 7.55 -1.92 -5.31
CA ASP A 9 8.73 -2.70 -5.71
C ASP A 9 9.58 -3.11 -4.50
N LEU A 10 9.83 -2.17 -3.58
CA LEU A 10 10.61 -2.44 -2.39
C LEU A 10 9.91 -3.47 -1.48
N LYS A 11 8.61 -3.34 -1.23
CA LYS A 11 7.87 -4.27 -0.35
C LYS A 11 7.69 -5.65 -0.99
N TYR A 12 7.22 -5.69 -2.24
CA TYR A 12 6.68 -6.90 -2.86
C TYR A 12 7.67 -7.64 -3.75
N ARG A 13 8.59 -6.92 -4.41
CA ARG A 13 9.59 -7.54 -5.30
C ARG A 13 10.93 -7.74 -4.61
N LYS A 14 11.31 -6.82 -3.72
CA LYS A 14 12.55 -6.88 -2.93
C LYS A 14 12.37 -7.39 -1.50
N GLY A 15 11.13 -7.62 -1.06
CA GLY A 15 10.84 -8.21 0.26
C GLY A 15 11.15 -7.31 1.45
N ILE A 16 11.26 -5.99 1.26
CA ILE A 16 11.58 -5.06 2.35
C ILE A 16 10.36 -4.90 3.27
N PRO A 17 10.51 -5.13 4.59
CA PRO A 17 9.39 -5.05 5.50
C PRO A 17 8.92 -3.61 5.74
N THR A 18 7.64 -3.45 6.10
CA THR A 18 6.99 -2.14 6.29
C THR A 18 7.69 -1.25 7.31
N HIS A 19 8.21 -1.81 8.42
CA HIS A 19 8.91 -1.02 9.43
C HIS A 19 10.21 -0.40 8.88
N GLU A 20 10.91 -1.11 8.01
CA GLU A 20 12.12 -0.60 7.35
C GLU A 20 11.77 0.45 6.30
N LEU A 21 10.65 0.28 5.57
CA LEU A 21 10.12 1.31 4.68
C LEU A 21 9.71 2.58 5.44
N ALA A 22 9.11 2.44 6.61
CA ALA A 22 8.74 3.57 7.46
C ALA A 22 9.98 4.34 7.94
N HIS A 23 11.07 3.63 8.25
CA HIS A 23 12.34 4.25 8.62
C HIS A 23 13.01 4.98 7.42
N ARG A 24 12.95 4.39 6.22
CA ARG A 24 13.54 4.97 4.99
C ARG A 24 12.70 6.12 4.41
N PHE A 25 11.39 6.12 4.64
CA PHE A 25 10.45 7.12 4.11
C PHE A 25 9.57 7.74 5.21
N PRO A 26 10.16 8.37 6.24
CA PRO A 26 9.40 8.86 7.40
C PRO A 26 8.39 9.96 7.02
N LYS A 27 8.70 10.77 6.00
CA LYS A 27 7.81 11.82 5.47
C LYS A 27 6.63 11.28 4.65
N HIS A 28 6.58 9.98 4.40
CA HIS A 28 5.57 9.34 3.55
C HIS A 28 4.92 8.14 4.23
N ILE A 29 4.82 8.18 5.56
CA ILE A 29 4.32 7.06 6.36
C ILE A 29 2.92 6.62 5.94
N ASP A 30 2.04 7.56 5.56
CA ASP A 30 0.70 7.24 5.05
C ASP A 30 0.76 6.36 3.80
N ARG A 31 1.69 6.67 2.88
CA ARG A 31 1.87 5.89 1.64
C ARG A 31 2.51 4.54 1.91
N VAL A 32 3.42 4.46 2.88
CA VAL A 32 4.00 3.20 3.35
C VAL A 32 2.91 2.29 3.94
N ASN A 33 2.04 2.85 4.78
CA ASN A 33 0.92 2.15 5.38
C ASN A 33 -0.09 1.70 4.32
N GLU A 34 -0.46 2.56 3.37
CA GLU A 34 -1.34 2.18 2.27
C GLU A 34 -0.78 1.02 1.45
N VAL A 35 0.51 1.06 1.11
CA VAL A 35 1.19 -0.03 0.40
C VAL A 35 1.24 -1.30 1.25
N ALA A 36 1.40 -1.18 2.57
CA ALA A 36 1.34 -2.33 3.48
C ALA A 36 -0.06 -2.97 3.50
N LEU A 37 -1.11 -2.16 3.48
CA LEU A 37 -2.51 -2.61 3.47
C LEU A 37 -2.93 -3.29 2.16
N LEU A 38 -2.16 -3.14 1.07
CA LEU A 38 -2.46 -3.82 -0.20
C LEU A 38 -2.37 -5.36 -0.10
N ASP A 39 -1.60 -5.88 0.85
CA ASP A 39 -1.53 -7.31 1.17
C ASP A 39 -2.83 -7.86 1.74
N ILE A 40 -3.62 -7.00 2.38
CA ILE A 40 -4.83 -7.44 3.05
C ILE A 40 -5.92 -7.68 1.99
N PRO A 41 -6.65 -8.80 2.06
CA PRO A 41 -7.80 -9.05 1.19
C PRO A 41 -8.84 -7.94 1.31
N GLU A 42 -9.49 -7.59 0.20
CA GLU A 42 -10.47 -6.50 0.20
C GLU A 42 -11.66 -6.76 1.14
N ASN A 43 -12.04 -8.02 1.34
CA ASN A 43 -13.12 -8.38 2.26
C ASN A 43 -12.72 -8.06 3.70
N THR A 44 -11.51 -8.42 4.10
CA THR A 44 -10.95 -8.08 5.41
C THR A 44 -10.80 -6.57 5.58
N LEU A 45 -10.36 -5.84 4.55
CA LEU A 45 -10.31 -4.37 4.60
C LEU A 45 -11.70 -3.76 4.83
N LYS A 46 -12.75 -4.26 4.17
CA LYS A 46 -14.13 -3.77 4.36
C LYS A 46 -14.65 -3.96 5.78
N GLU A 47 -14.24 -5.04 6.43
CA GLU A 47 -14.61 -5.34 7.82
C GLU A 47 -13.84 -4.45 8.81
N LEU A 48 -12.56 -4.17 8.52
CA LEU A 48 -11.69 -3.38 9.39
C LEU A 48 -11.88 -1.86 9.25
N PHE A 49 -12.24 -1.37 8.07
CA PHE A 49 -12.36 0.06 7.80
C PHE A 49 -13.81 0.44 7.49
N HIS A 50 -14.46 1.13 8.43
CA HIS A 50 -15.80 1.71 8.19
C HIS A 50 -15.78 2.93 7.26
N GLU A 51 -14.62 3.57 7.08
CA GLU A 51 -14.48 4.75 6.23
C GLU A 51 -14.40 4.38 4.74
N LYS A 52 -15.53 4.56 4.04
CA LYS A 52 -15.68 4.26 2.60
C LYS A 52 -14.64 4.94 1.72
N ARG A 53 -14.15 6.12 2.10
CA ARG A 53 -13.18 6.89 1.31
C ARG A 53 -11.80 6.23 1.29
N ILE A 54 -11.34 5.73 2.43
CA ILE A 54 -10.05 5.02 2.55
C ILE A 54 -10.11 3.71 1.75
N LEU A 55 -11.21 2.96 1.88
CA LEU A 55 -11.44 1.74 1.11
C LEU A 55 -11.42 1.98 -0.40
N ALA A 56 -12.12 3.01 -0.88
CA ALA A 56 -12.16 3.35 -2.30
C ALA A 56 -10.76 3.70 -2.82
N ARG A 57 -9.98 4.44 -2.02
CA ARG A 57 -8.59 4.80 -2.35
C ARG A 57 -7.68 3.58 -2.43
N LEU A 58 -7.73 2.68 -1.44
CA LEU A 58 -6.94 1.44 -1.43
C LEU A 58 -7.28 0.52 -2.62
N LYS A 59 -8.57 0.36 -2.94
CA LYS A 59 -9.02 -0.41 -4.11
C LYS A 59 -8.49 0.18 -5.42
N SER A 60 -8.56 1.51 -5.56
CA SER A 60 -8.04 2.19 -6.75
C SER A 60 -6.53 1.98 -6.89
N LEU A 61 -5.79 2.13 -5.78
CA LEU A 61 -4.35 1.92 -5.74
C LEU A 61 -3.96 0.48 -6.10
N LYS A 62 -4.67 -0.51 -5.54
CA LYS A 62 -4.46 -1.94 -5.84
C LYS A 62 -4.64 -2.22 -7.33
N LYS A 63 -5.71 -1.71 -7.94
CA LYS A 63 -5.97 -1.85 -9.39
C LYS A 63 -4.89 -1.19 -10.25
N GLN A 64 -4.40 -0.01 -9.86
CA GLN A 64 -3.35 0.68 -10.61
C GLN A 64 -2.04 -0.10 -10.58
N LEU A 65 -1.64 -0.61 -9.42
CA LEU A 65 -0.38 -1.33 -9.27
C LEU A 65 -0.42 -2.74 -9.88
N GLN A 66 -1.58 -3.41 -9.88
CA GLN A 66 -1.78 -4.67 -10.61
C GLN A 66 -1.65 -4.54 -12.13
N ARG A 67 -1.93 -3.36 -12.70
CA ARG A 67 -1.75 -3.13 -14.15
C ARG A 67 -0.29 -2.89 -14.54
N VAL A 68 0.56 -2.59 -13.55
CA VAL A 68 1.98 -2.26 -13.74
C VAL A 68 2.89 -3.43 -13.34
N ALA A 69 2.33 -4.46 -12.69
CA ALA A 69 3.03 -5.65 -12.23
C ALA A 69 2.92 -6.80 -13.24
#